data_AF-A0A947KPR2-F1
#
_entry.id   AF-A0A947KPR2-F1
#
_cell.length_a   1.000
_cell.length_b   1.000
_cell.length_c   1.000
_cell.angle_alpha   90.00
_cell.angle_beta   90.00
_cell.angle_gamma   90.00
#
_symmetry.space_group_name_H-M   'P 1'
#
loop_
_entity.id
_entity.type
_entity.pdbx_description
1 polymer ?
#
loop_
_entity_poly.entity_id
_entity_poly.type
_entity_poly.pdbx_seq_one_letter_code
_entity_poly.pdbx_strand_id
1 'polypeptide(L)'
;MKQQHLVLVVIAAIALNPICGLARLDETEAQCEQRYGKPQNSLSDKSFPILSGAVNRIYQYQGWCIRIAFIDGKAVIISYSKSAKAAGGITIRNDEVKAILDAEGNGGEWKGSRNFNLFKPGHPKKWSNTNGSIAYLVGITRAVLVVESPKVEELNKAQAQTTEEPRKESIPKF
;
A
#
# COMPACT_ATOMS: atom_id res chain seq x y z
N MET A 1 -26.43 -12.63 -60.16
CA MET A 1 -25.20 -13.09 -59.46
C MET A 1 -24.38 -11.84 -59.18
N LYS A 2 -23.98 -11.42 -57.98
CA LYS A 2 -23.98 -11.95 -56.61
C LYS A 2 -24.11 -10.75 -55.67
N GLN A 3 -24.87 -10.92 -54.62
CA GLN A 3 -24.95 -10.07 -53.44
C GLN A 3 -23.70 -10.30 -52.59
N GLN A 4 -23.00 -9.24 -52.17
CA GLN A 4 -22.17 -9.27 -50.97
C GLN A 4 -22.28 -7.91 -50.26
N HIS A 5 -23.08 -7.89 -49.20
CA HIS A 5 -22.98 -6.89 -48.15
C HIS A 5 -21.61 -7.04 -47.47
N LEU A 6 -20.88 -5.94 -47.29
CA LEU A 6 -19.86 -5.88 -46.25
C LEU A 6 -20.17 -4.71 -45.34
N VAL A 7 -20.64 -5.09 -44.16
CA VAL A 7 -20.97 -4.27 -43.00
C VAL A 7 -19.73 -3.49 -42.57
N LEU A 8 -19.79 -2.15 -42.61
CA LEU A 8 -18.81 -1.31 -41.95
C LEU A 8 -19.14 -1.31 -40.46
N VAL A 9 -18.48 -2.20 -39.70
CA VAL A 9 -18.61 -2.25 -38.25
C VAL A 9 -17.95 -1.00 -37.66
N VAL A 10 -18.78 -0.08 -37.18
CA VAL A 10 -18.39 1.02 -36.29
C VAL A 10 -18.03 0.40 -34.94
N ILE A 11 -16.74 0.13 -34.69
CA ILE A 11 -16.27 -0.06 -33.32
C ILE A 11 -15.80 1.29 -32.82
N ALA A 12 -16.69 1.89 -32.04
CA ALA A 12 -16.47 3.11 -31.28
C ALA A 12 -15.15 3.01 -30.49
N ALA A 13 -14.42 4.12 -30.51
CA ALA A 13 -13.21 4.37 -29.75
C ALA A 13 -13.35 3.84 -28.31
N ILE A 14 -12.57 2.82 -27.96
CA ILE A 14 -12.23 2.58 -26.56
C ILE A 14 -11.45 3.80 -26.14
N ALA A 15 -12.09 4.59 -25.29
CA ALA A 15 -11.58 5.83 -24.72
C ALA A 15 -10.09 5.68 -24.37
N LEU A 16 -9.27 6.59 -24.89
CA LEU A 16 -8.00 6.94 -24.30
C LEU A 16 -8.28 7.35 -22.85
N ASN A 17 -8.20 6.41 -21.91
CA ASN A 17 -8.06 6.77 -20.51
C ASN A 17 -6.71 7.46 -20.40
N PRO A 18 -6.65 8.74 -20.00
CA PRO A 18 -5.37 9.36 -19.73
C PRO A 18 -4.68 8.51 -18.66
N ILE A 19 -3.50 7.98 -18.98
CA ILE A 19 -2.54 7.47 -17.99
C ILE A 19 -1.93 8.70 -17.30
N CYS A 20 -2.78 9.53 -16.69
CA CYS A 20 -2.36 10.49 -15.70
C CYS A 20 -2.28 9.70 -14.40
N GLY A 21 -1.16 9.00 -14.24
CA GLY A 21 -0.89 8.22 -13.05
C GLY A 21 -0.97 9.11 -11.81
N LEU A 22 -1.97 8.86 -10.97
CA LEU A 22 -2.05 9.32 -9.60
C LEU A 22 -3.08 8.47 -8.82
N ALA A 23 -2.81 8.38 -7.52
CA ALA A 23 -3.40 7.56 -6.45
C ALA A 23 -2.83 6.16 -6.35
N ARG A 24 -2.29 5.79 -5.17
CA ARG A 24 -2.49 4.46 -4.54
C ARG A 24 -2.56 4.47 -3.01
N LEU A 25 -2.81 5.61 -2.38
CA LEU A 25 -3.70 5.58 -1.22
C LEU A 25 -5.09 5.98 -1.72
N ASP A 26 -6.13 5.46 -1.08
CA ASP A 26 -7.54 5.64 -1.46
C ASP A 26 -7.97 4.99 -2.80
N GLU A 27 -7.15 4.14 -3.40
CA GLU A 27 -7.60 3.25 -4.48
C GLU A 27 -8.57 2.18 -3.95
N THR A 28 -9.51 1.76 -4.81
CA THR A 28 -10.36 0.60 -4.53
C THR A 28 -9.66 -0.71 -4.88
N GLU A 29 -10.15 -1.82 -4.34
CA GLU A 29 -9.66 -3.15 -4.68
C GLU A 29 -9.67 -3.42 -6.19
N ALA A 30 -10.73 -2.99 -6.90
CA ALA A 30 -10.82 -3.15 -8.35
C ALA A 30 -9.74 -2.35 -9.11
N GLN A 31 -9.40 -1.14 -8.65
CA GLN A 31 -8.31 -0.34 -9.23
C GLN A 31 -6.95 -1.01 -8.98
N CYS A 32 -6.73 -1.55 -7.78
CA CYS A 32 -5.55 -2.34 -7.47
C CYS A 32 -5.47 -3.62 -8.32
N GLU A 33 -6.60 -4.31 -8.55
CA GLU A 33 -6.66 -5.50 -9.40
C GLU A 33 -6.36 -5.22 -10.87
N GLN A 34 -6.90 -4.13 -11.42
CA GLN A 34 -6.61 -3.71 -12.80
C GLN A 34 -5.10 -3.52 -13.04
N ARG A 35 -4.38 -3.19 -11.98
CA ARG A 35 -3.02 -2.70 -12.00
C ARG A 35 -2.00 -3.76 -11.62
N TYR A 36 -2.29 -4.57 -10.61
CA TYR A 36 -1.42 -5.62 -10.11
C TYR A 36 -1.87 -7.02 -10.53
N GLY A 37 -3.07 -7.16 -11.08
CA GLY A 37 -3.72 -8.44 -11.33
C GLY A 37 -4.53 -8.94 -10.13
N LYS A 38 -4.98 -10.20 -10.19
CA LYS A 38 -5.80 -10.79 -9.13
C LYS A 38 -5.00 -10.94 -7.82
N PRO A 39 -5.64 -10.75 -6.65
CA PRO A 39 -4.99 -10.97 -5.37
C PRO A 39 -4.66 -12.46 -5.20
N GLN A 40 -3.59 -12.73 -4.46
CA GLN A 40 -3.26 -14.08 -4.03
C GLN A 40 -4.11 -14.47 -2.83
N ASN A 41 -4.71 -15.65 -2.89
CA ASN A 41 -5.29 -16.28 -1.72
C ASN A 41 -4.19 -16.91 -0.88
N SER A 42 -3.67 -16.16 0.10
CA SER A 42 -2.69 -16.67 1.06
C SER A 42 -3.29 -16.77 2.45
N LEU A 43 -3.04 -17.88 3.14
CA LEU A 43 -3.34 -18.02 4.58
C LEU A 43 -2.59 -16.97 5.41
N SER A 44 -1.47 -16.44 4.92
CA SER A 44 -0.68 -15.42 5.60
C SER A 44 -1.45 -14.12 5.85
N ASP A 45 -2.42 -13.76 5.00
CA ASP A 45 -3.22 -12.55 5.19
C ASP A 45 -4.17 -12.66 6.38
N LYS A 46 -4.61 -13.87 6.69
CA LYS A 46 -5.46 -14.14 7.86
C LYS A 46 -4.63 -14.21 9.13
N SER A 47 -3.44 -14.80 9.06
CA SER A 47 -2.58 -15.01 10.23
C SER A 47 -1.73 -13.80 10.62
N PHE A 48 -1.36 -12.95 9.65
CA PHE A 48 -0.48 -11.81 9.88
C PHE A 48 -0.96 -10.58 9.08
N PRO A 49 -2.14 -10.03 9.40
CA PRO A 49 -2.64 -8.85 8.69
C PRO A 49 -1.67 -7.68 8.81
N ILE A 50 -1.56 -6.88 7.75
CA ILE A 50 -0.82 -5.61 7.77
C ILE A 50 -1.55 -4.59 8.64
N LEU A 51 -2.89 -4.63 8.65
CA LEU A 51 -3.71 -3.87 9.57
C LEU A 51 -4.83 -4.74 10.13
N SER A 52 -4.89 -4.86 11.46
CA SER A 52 -5.93 -5.63 12.14
C SER A 52 -7.30 -4.96 11.99
N GLY A 53 -8.33 -5.76 11.74
CA GLY A 53 -9.69 -5.26 11.50
C GLY A 53 -9.94 -4.70 10.09
N ALA A 54 -8.94 -4.67 9.22
CA ALA A 54 -9.07 -4.25 7.82
C ALA A 54 -9.20 -5.46 6.87
N VAL A 55 -9.67 -5.22 5.65
CA VAL A 55 -9.57 -6.21 4.56
C VAL A 55 -8.13 -6.18 4.03
N ASN A 56 -7.42 -7.30 4.12
CA ASN A 56 -6.02 -7.41 3.73
C ASN A 56 -5.91 -8.22 2.43
N ARG A 57 -5.13 -7.73 1.45
CA ARG A 57 -4.84 -8.40 0.18
C ARG A 57 -3.36 -8.42 -0.13
N ILE A 58 -2.90 -9.48 -0.78
CA ILE A 58 -1.56 -9.58 -1.35
C ILE A 58 -1.64 -9.67 -2.87
N TYR A 59 -0.76 -8.94 -3.55
CA TYR A 59 -0.56 -9.02 -4.99
C TYR A 59 0.90 -9.36 -5.30
N GLN A 60 1.14 -10.05 -6.42
CA GLN A 60 2.46 -10.22 -7.00
C GLN A 60 2.55 -9.46 -8.31
N TYR A 61 3.52 -8.57 -8.41
CA TYR A 61 3.68 -7.73 -9.60
C TYR A 61 5.14 -7.55 -9.94
N GLN A 62 5.57 -8.05 -11.08
CA GLN A 62 6.94 -7.85 -11.62
C GLN A 62 8.06 -8.14 -10.60
N GLY A 63 7.92 -9.22 -9.81
CA GLY A 63 8.90 -9.59 -8.79
C GLY A 63 8.74 -8.88 -7.44
N TRP A 64 7.69 -8.06 -7.27
CA TRP A 64 7.30 -7.42 -6.03
C TRP A 64 6.10 -8.12 -5.38
N CYS A 65 6.13 -8.21 -4.06
CA CYS A 65 5.01 -8.55 -3.21
C CYS A 65 4.43 -7.26 -2.62
N ILE A 66 3.15 -7.00 -2.91
CA ILE A 66 2.44 -5.79 -2.54
C ILE A 66 1.30 -6.18 -1.61
N ARG A 67 1.36 -5.75 -0.35
CA ARG A 67 0.32 -6.02 0.63
C ARG A 67 -0.48 -4.75 0.85
N ILE A 68 -1.81 -4.84 0.81
CA ILE A 68 -2.69 -3.69 0.93
C ILE A 68 -3.73 -3.96 2.03
N ALA A 69 -3.92 -2.98 2.90
CA ALA A 69 -5.04 -2.95 3.83
C ALA A 69 -6.10 -1.96 3.32
N PHE A 70 -7.36 -2.40 3.31
CA PHE A 70 -8.51 -1.60 2.90
C PHE A 70 -9.45 -1.36 4.08
N ILE A 71 -9.87 -0.10 4.23
CA ILE A 71 -10.95 0.34 5.13
C ILE A 71 -12.00 1.02 4.25
N ASP A 72 -13.27 0.68 4.44
CA ASP A 72 -14.38 1.20 3.63
C ASP A 72 -14.14 1.07 2.11
N GLY A 73 -13.51 -0.04 1.71
CA GLY A 73 -13.18 -0.33 0.31
C GLY A 73 -12.04 0.52 -0.27
N LYS A 74 -11.28 1.23 0.57
CA LYS A 74 -10.21 2.16 0.18
C LYS A 74 -8.87 1.77 0.78
N ALA A 75 -7.81 1.77 -0.04
CA ALA A 75 -6.46 1.44 0.40
C ALA A 75 -5.96 2.49 1.42
N VAL A 76 -5.63 2.04 2.62
CA VAL A 76 -5.13 2.90 3.73
C VAL A 76 -3.69 2.59 4.11
N ILE A 77 -3.21 1.38 3.85
CA ILE A 77 -1.81 1.01 3.98
C ILE A 77 -1.40 0.19 2.77
N ILE A 78 -0.23 0.50 2.20
CA ILE A 78 0.44 -0.34 1.22
C ILE A 78 1.84 -0.68 1.71
N SER A 79 2.19 -1.96 1.64
CA SER A 79 3.52 -2.48 1.94
C SER A 79 4.13 -3.06 0.67
N TYR A 80 5.32 -2.55 0.33
CA TYR A 80 6.13 -2.98 -0.80
C TYR A 80 7.30 -3.79 -0.31
N SER A 81 7.46 -4.99 -0.86
CA SER A 81 8.62 -5.85 -0.63
C SER A 81 9.00 -6.57 -1.90
N LYS A 82 10.28 -6.91 -2.05
CA LYS A 82 10.72 -7.74 -3.16
C LYS A 82 10.45 -9.21 -2.87
N SER A 83 10.01 -9.94 -3.87
CA SER A 83 9.97 -11.40 -3.79
C SER A 83 11.37 -11.96 -3.53
N ALA A 84 11.47 -13.09 -2.83
CA ALA A 84 12.76 -13.73 -2.55
C ALA A 84 13.55 -14.12 -3.81
N LYS A 85 12.89 -14.15 -4.98
CA LYS A 85 13.47 -14.48 -6.28
C LYS A 85 13.81 -13.24 -7.13
N ALA A 86 13.63 -12.03 -6.59
CA ALA A 86 13.88 -10.80 -7.33
C ALA A 86 15.38 -10.62 -7.68
N ALA A 87 15.65 -10.20 -8.92
CA ALA A 87 17.00 -9.82 -9.33
C ALA A 87 17.49 -8.63 -8.48
N GLY A 88 18.70 -8.72 -7.93
CA GLY A 88 19.25 -7.69 -7.03
C GLY A 88 18.89 -7.86 -5.55
N GLY A 89 18.30 -8.99 -5.16
CA GLY A 89 18.06 -9.35 -3.76
C GLY A 89 16.83 -8.68 -3.15
N ILE A 90 16.63 -8.88 -1.84
CA ILE A 90 15.42 -8.42 -1.13
C ILE A 90 15.49 -6.95 -0.67
N THR A 91 16.67 -6.34 -0.74
CA THR A 91 16.89 -4.95 -0.29
C THR A 91 16.26 -3.96 -1.28
N ILE A 92 15.45 -3.03 -0.77
CA ILE A 92 14.91 -1.93 -1.55
C ILE A 92 15.95 -0.83 -1.67
N ARG A 93 16.35 -0.53 -2.91
CA ARG A 93 17.36 0.46 -3.25
C ARG A 93 16.78 1.88 -3.27
N ASN A 94 17.64 2.90 -3.25
CA ASN A 94 17.19 4.29 -3.18
C ASN A 94 16.40 4.75 -4.42
N ASP A 95 16.76 4.25 -5.61
CA ASP A 95 16.05 4.52 -6.87
C ASP A 95 14.65 3.91 -6.87
N GLU A 96 14.52 2.69 -6.34
CA GLU A 96 13.22 2.00 -6.18
C GLU A 96 12.34 2.70 -5.15
N VAL A 97 12.92 3.14 -4.03
CA VAL A 97 12.20 3.98 -3.06
C VAL A 97 11.66 5.24 -3.74
N LYS A 98 12.49 5.93 -4.54
CA LYS A 98 12.04 7.15 -5.24
C LYS A 98 10.88 6.84 -6.18
N ALA A 99 10.97 5.75 -6.96
CA ALA A 99 9.89 5.35 -7.87
C ALA A 99 8.58 5.04 -7.14
N ILE A 100 8.64 4.37 -5.97
CA ILE A 100 7.46 4.09 -5.15
C ILE A 100 6.85 5.38 -4.61
N LEU A 101 7.67 6.28 -4.04
CA LEU A 101 7.18 7.55 -3.51
C LEU A 101 6.56 8.43 -4.62
N ASP A 102 7.19 8.49 -5.80
CA ASP A 102 6.65 9.23 -6.94
C ASP A 102 5.25 8.68 -7.35
N ALA A 103 5.05 7.36 -7.29
CA ALA A 103 3.75 6.74 -7.57
C ALA A 103 2.70 6.97 -6.46
N GLU A 104 3.13 7.05 -5.21
CA GLU A 104 2.28 7.20 -4.00
C GLU A 104 2.04 8.65 -3.60
N GLY A 105 2.49 9.62 -4.42
CA GLY A 105 2.40 11.05 -4.10
C GLY A 105 0.97 11.53 -3.84
N ASN A 106 -0.03 10.93 -4.51
CA ASN A 106 -1.46 11.27 -4.41
C ASN A 106 -1.73 12.80 -4.35
N GLY A 107 -1.11 13.57 -5.25
CA GLY A 107 -1.26 15.02 -5.34
C GLY A 107 -0.45 15.83 -4.33
N GLY A 108 0.30 15.17 -3.43
CA GLY A 108 1.17 15.81 -2.47
C GLY A 108 2.66 15.54 -2.71
N GLU A 109 3.50 16.23 -1.94
CA GLU A 109 4.96 16.22 -2.09
C GLU A 109 5.63 15.53 -0.91
N TRP A 110 6.55 14.60 -1.20
CA TRP A 110 7.31 13.88 -0.18
C TRP A 110 8.50 14.67 0.34
N LYS A 111 8.59 14.80 1.66
CA LYS A 111 9.75 15.34 2.38
C LYS A 111 10.39 14.25 3.22
N GLY A 112 11.67 13.98 2.96
CA GLY A 112 12.44 12.98 3.70
C GLY A 112 12.93 13.53 5.03
N SER A 113 12.78 12.74 6.09
CA SER A 113 13.42 12.97 7.38
C SER A 113 14.51 11.92 7.60
N ARG A 114 15.73 12.35 7.93
CA ARG A 114 16.73 11.44 8.50
C ARG A 114 16.50 11.41 10.00
N ASN A 115 15.91 10.33 10.51
CA ASN A 115 15.93 10.08 11.94
C ASN A 115 17.34 9.60 12.33
N PHE A 116 18.19 10.52 12.77
CA PHE A 116 19.38 10.18 13.54
C PHE A 116 18.98 10.06 15.01
N ASN A 117 18.38 8.93 15.41
CA ASN A 117 18.18 8.65 16.83
C ASN A 117 18.62 7.20 17.11
N LEU A 118 19.83 7.06 17.67
CA LEU A 118 20.46 5.78 18.02
C LEU A 118 19.77 5.00 19.16
N PHE A 119 18.81 5.63 19.86
CA PHE A 119 18.20 5.09 21.09
C PHE A 119 16.69 4.88 21.01
N LYS A 120 16.07 5.09 19.84
CA LYS A 120 14.67 4.68 19.60
C LYS A 120 14.66 3.62 18.50
N PRO A 121 13.79 2.59 18.58
CA PRO A 121 13.53 1.72 17.44
C PRO A 121 12.80 2.54 16.37
N GLY A 122 13.57 3.33 15.62
CA GLY A 122 13.08 4.19 14.56
C GLY A 122 13.34 3.52 13.21
N HIS A 123 12.36 3.61 12.32
CA HIS A 123 12.55 3.30 10.90
C HIS A 123 13.79 4.05 10.38
N PRO A 124 14.76 3.38 9.73
CA PRO A 124 16.03 4.00 9.32
C PRO A 124 15.85 5.16 8.35
N LYS A 125 14.66 5.28 7.74
CA LYS A 125 14.28 6.40 6.88
C LYS A 125 12.75 6.54 6.87
N LYS A 126 12.26 7.77 7.09
CA LYS A 126 10.84 8.13 7.06
C LYS A 126 10.64 9.35 6.16
N TRP A 127 9.53 9.36 5.44
CA TRP A 127 9.06 10.48 4.63
C TRP A 127 7.66 10.88 5.08
N SER A 128 7.38 12.17 5.00
CA SER A 128 6.06 12.75 5.21
C SER A 128 5.60 13.42 3.93
N ASN A 129 4.34 13.25 3.58
CA ASN A 129 3.71 13.89 2.43
C ASN A 129 2.86 15.10 2.90
N THR A 130 2.71 16.12 2.05
CA THR A 130 1.86 17.29 2.32
C THR A 130 0.38 16.95 2.50
N ASN A 131 -0.07 15.80 1.98
CA ASN A 131 -1.44 15.29 2.20
C ASN A 131 -1.63 14.53 3.53
N GLY A 132 -0.62 14.50 4.40
CA GLY A 132 -0.67 13.82 5.70
C GLY A 132 -0.25 12.35 5.68
N SER A 133 -0.06 11.75 4.50
CA SER A 133 0.46 10.39 4.39
C SER A 133 1.92 10.30 4.83
N ILE A 134 2.33 9.12 5.29
CA ILE A 134 3.72 8.85 5.65
C ILE A 134 4.23 7.61 4.92
N ALA A 135 5.54 7.55 4.73
CA ALA A 135 6.21 6.35 4.24
C ALA A 135 7.45 6.06 5.08
N TYR A 136 7.79 4.79 5.26
CA TYR A 136 8.96 4.41 6.04
C TYR A 136 9.51 3.03 5.68
N LEU A 137 10.83 2.88 5.80
CA LEU A 137 11.48 1.59 5.64
C LEU A 137 11.40 0.77 6.93
N VAL A 138 11.11 -0.53 6.82
CA VAL A 138 11.09 -1.44 7.96
C VAL A 138 12.36 -2.27 8.01
N GLY A 139 12.94 -2.37 9.21
CA GLY A 139 14.14 -3.15 9.49
C GLY A 139 15.43 -2.53 8.97
N ILE A 140 16.56 -3.01 9.50
CA ILE A 140 17.91 -2.56 9.13
C ILE A 140 18.22 -2.91 7.66
N THR A 141 17.68 -4.04 7.19
CA THR A 141 17.88 -4.55 5.83
C THR A 141 17.08 -3.83 4.75
N ARG A 142 16.18 -2.89 5.12
CA ARG A 142 15.32 -2.16 4.17
C ARG A 142 14.54 -3.08 3.23
N ALA A 143 14.07 -4.21 3.76
CA ALA A 143 13.37 -5.24 2.98
C ALA A 143 11.93 -4.83 2.62
N VAL A 144 11.37 -3.86 3.35
CA VAL A 144 9.98 -3.42 3.19
C VAL A 144 9.90 -1.90 3.25
N LEU A 145 9.16 -1.30 2.32
CA LEU A 145 8.73 0.09 2.36
C LEU A 145 7.22 0.11 2.60
N VAL A 146 6.78 0.76 3.67
CA VAL A 146 5.36 0.92 4.00
C VAL A 146 4.95 2.36 3.71
N VAL A 147 3.75 2.53 3.18
CA VAL A 147 3.09 3.82 2.93
C VAL A 147 1.72 3.77 3.61
N GLU A 148 1.41 4.80 4.41
CA GLU A 148 0.21 4.87 5.24
C GLU A 148 -0.54 6.17 4.99
N SER A 149 -1.87 6.08 4.95
CA SER A 149 -2.76 7.24 4.96
C SER A 149 -2.95 7.75 6.39
N PRO A 150 -3.34 9.04 6.57
CA PRO A 150 -3.60 9.59 7.90
C PRO A 150 -4.72 8.84 8.66
N LYS A 151 -5.64 8.17 7.95
CA LYS A 151 -6.72 7.35 8.53
C LYS A 151 -6.20 6.21 9.41
N VAL A 152 -4.98 5.74 9.17
CA VAL A 152 -4.34 4.65 9.93
C VAL A 152 -4.05 5.10 11.35
N GLU A 153 -3.57 6.33 11.53
CA GLU A 153 -3.29 6.87 12.86
C GLU A 153 -4.59 7.05 13.66
N GLU A 154 -5.66 7.50 13.01
CA GLU A 154 -6.99 7.61 13.62
C GLU A 154 -7.52 6.25 14.08
N LEU A 155 -7.42 5.22 13.23
CA LEU A 155 -7.82 3.86 13.57
C LEU A 155 -7.01 3.31 14.75
N ASN A 156 -5.69 3.47 14.73
CA ASN A 156 -4.82 2.99 15.79
C ASN A 156 -5.14 3.66 17.14
N LYS A 157 -5.45 4.96 17.13
CA LYS A 157 -5.91 5.69 18.33
C LYS A 157 -7.24 5.16 18.84
N ALA A 158 -8.21 4.95 17.96
CA ALA A 158 -9.51 4.39 18.33
C ALA A 158 -9.38 2.98 18.93
N GLN A 159 -8.59 2.11 18.31
CA GLN A 159 -8.33 0.75 18.81
C GLN A 159 -7.60 0.73 20.16
N ALA A 160 -6.64 1.64 20.36
CA ALA A 160 -5.93 1.76 21.63
C ALA A 160 -6.87 2.17 22.76
N GLN A 161 -7.76 3.14 22.53
CA GLN A 161 -8.76 3.57 23.51
C GLN A 161 -9.71 2.43 23.90
N THR A 162 -10.28 1.73 22.90
CA THR A 162 -11.19 0.60 23.12
C THR A 162 -10.53 -0.59 23.83
N THR A 163 -9.20 -0.74 23.74
CA THR A 163 -8.46 -1.82 24.41
C THR A 163 -8.01 -1.43 25.82
N GLU A 164 -7.66 -0.15 26.04
CA GLU A 164 -7.06 0.31 27.29
C GLU A 164 -8.08 0.43 28.43
N GLU A 165 -9.31 0.85 28.15
CA GLU A 165 -10.40 0.95 29.12
C GLU A 165 -10.73 -0.40 29.80
N PRO A 166 -11.10 -1.47 29.05
CA PRO A 166 -11.38 -2.77 29.67
C PRO A 166 -10.12 -3.40 30.29
N ARG A 167 -8.92 -3.13 29.75
CA ARG A 167 -7.67 -3.56 30.38
C ARG A 167 -7.53 -2.96 31.78
N LYS A 168 -7.77 -1.65 31.94
CA LYS A 168 -7.68 -0.96 33.24
C LYS A 168 -8.68 -1.55 34.25
N GLU A 169 -9.89 -1.89 33.80
CA GLU A 169 -10.91 -2.54 34.64
C GLU A 169 -10.53 -3.96 35.07
N SER A 170 -9.79 -4.68 34.22
CA SER A 170 -9.31 -6.05 34.50
C SER A 170 -8.09 -6.11 35.44
N ILE A 171 -7.50 -4.97 35.83
CA ILE A 171 -6.34 -4.95 36.73
C ILE A 171 -6.82 -5.31 38.15
N PRO A 172 -6.35 -6.42 38.74
CA PRO A 172 -6.69 -6.77 40.10
C PRO A 172 -6.23 -5.66 41.06
N LYS A 173 -7.05 -5.31 42.04
CA LYS A 173 -6.64 -4.44 43.13
C LYS A 173 -5.77 -5.25 44.10
N PHE A 174 -4.49 -4.94 44.18
CA PHE A 174 -3.57 -5.46 45.20
C PHE A 174 -3.56 -4.56 46.43
#